data_AF-A0A6L9JP53-F1
#
_entry.id   AF-A0A6L9JP53-F1
#
_cell.length_a   1.000
_cell.length_b   1.000
_cell.length_c   1.000
_cell.angle_alpha   90.00
_cell.angle_beta   90.00
_cell.angle_gamma   90.00
#
_symmetry.space_group_name_H-M   'P 1'
#
loop_
_entity.id
_entity.type
_entity.pdbx_description
1 polymer ?
#
loop_
_entity_poly.entity_id
_entity_poly.type
_entity_poly.pdbx_seq_one_letter_code
_entity_poly.pdbx_strand_id
1 'polypeptide(L)'
;MSQKNDFKAFSIDNNANVVSQERYEESLNLNTGFQPDNVPTHLLNKVLRQSSTISSVVANFIATQSNNDILDDGNITKLTTQLHKALEQKVTTAIPNASLTQKGVVQLTNVVGNDDTLAVTQKFAQNIINSLNENINGKVPNTRKVNGKVLSSDINLTAGDVGSYDKSESDEKYQPRGNYGSRNTASLRTTNGWWRCGDTGLIYQWGQSPEEIDETSNIYYFPIVFPSTCAIGVATPDHHKIEAGVISAYFKIMDNARFKLTLDQASNDQSAKVFWFAIGW
;
A
#
# COMPACT_ATOMS: atom_id res chain seq x y z
N MET A 1 13.68 14.68 -61.56
CA MET A 1 14.54 14.52 -62.76
C MET A 1 14.46 13.06 -63.18
N SER A 2 14.22 12.79 -64.47
CA SER A 2 14.27 11.42 -64.99
C SER A 2 15.71 10.93 -64.96
N GLN A 3 15.98 9.83 -64.28
CA GLN A 3 17.30 9.19 -64.25
C GLN A 3 17.61 8.64 -65.65
N LYS A 4 18.88 8.71 -66.06
CA LYS A 4 19.36 8.24 -67.36
C LYS A 4 19.66 6.74 -67.28
N ASN A 5 19.17 5.98 -68.26
CA ASN A 5 19.53 4.58 -68.48
C ASN A 5 20.11 4.42 -69.89
N ASP A 6 21.38 4.07 -70.01
CA ASP A 6 22.06 3.89 -71.30
C ASP A 6 21.86 2.49 -71.90
N PHE A 7 21.38 1.51 -71.13
CA PHE A 7 21.01 0.18 -71.64
C PHE A 7 19.63 0.24 -72.31
N LYS A 8 19.62 0.28 -73.65
CA LYS A 8 18.40 0.44 -74.47
C LYS A 8 17.88 -0.89 -75.01
N ALA A 9 16.56 -1.01 -75.05
CA ALA A 9 15.91 -2.11 -75.76
C ALA A 9 16.08 -1.92 -77.28
N PHE A 10 16.54 -2.95 -77.98
CA PHE A 10 16.79 -2.95 -79.41
C PHE A 10 15.57 -3.47 -80.19
N SER A 11 15.21 -2.81 -81.31
CA SER A 11 14.21 -3.30 -82.26
C SER A 11 12.79 -3.53 -81.68
N ILE A 12 12.32 -2.58 -80.87
CA ILE A 12 11.01 -2.65 -80.18
C ILE A 12 9.83 -2.08 -80.97
N ASP A 13 10.08 -1.45 -82.12
CA ASP A 13 9.02 -0.85 -82.95
C ASP A 13 8.12 -1.90 -83.59
N ASN A 14 6.87 -1.53 -83.87
CA ASN A 14 5.88 -2.42 -84.49
C ASN A 14 6.32 -2.96 -85.87
N ASN A 15 7.17 -2.23 -86.58
CA ASN A 15 7.70 -2.60 -87.90
C ASN A 15 9.17 -3.09 -87.83
N ALA A 16 9.63 -3.49 -86.65
CA ALA A 16 10.99 -3.99 -86.46
C ALA A 16 11.25 -5.25 -87.30
N ASN A 17 12.45 -5.34 -87.89
CA ASN A 17 12.90 -6.49 -88.66
C ASN A 17 13.21 -7.69 -87.74
N VAL A 18 12.17 -8.34 -87.20
CA VAL A 18 12.25 -9.37 -86.17
C VAL A 18 11.21 -10.47 -86.46
N VAL A 19 11.57 -11.75 -86.29
CA VAL A 19 10.60 -12.87 -86.39
C VAL A 19 9.45 -12.73 -85.37
N SER A 20 8.27 -13.25 -85.73
CA SER A 20 7.16 -13.39 -84.77
C SER A 20 7.55 -14.29 -83.59
N GLN A 21 6.80 -14.22 -82.49
CA GLN A 21 7.08 -15.08 -81.33
C GLN A 21 6.88 -16.56 -81.67
N GLU A 22 5.77 -16.90 -82.33
CA GLU A 22 5.44 -18.26 -82.75
C GLU A 22 6.55 -18.89 -83.62
N ARG A 23 6.97 -18.21 -84.70
CA ARG A 23 8.04 -18.72 -85.59
C ARG A 23 9.39 -18.84 -84.89
N TYR A 24 9.64 -18.00 -83.87
CA TYR A 24 10.86 -18.10 -83.09
C TYR A 24 10.85 -19.36 -82.24
N GLU A 25 9.75 -19.64 -81.54
CA GLU A 25 9.55 -20.81 -80.68
C GLU A 25 9.63 -22.14 -81.43
N GLU A 26 9.27 -22.16 -82.71
CA GLU A 26 9.39 -23.32 -83.61
C GLU A 26 10.82 -23.57 -84.13
N SER A 27 11.74 -22.62 -83.96
CA SER A 27 13.09 -22.70 -84.50
C SER A 27 13.96 -23.70 -83.73
N LEU A 28 14.55 -24.68 -84.42
CA LEU A 28 15.53 -25.62 -83.84
C LEU A 28 16.74 -24.91 -83.22
N ASN A 29 17.10 -23.74 -83.75
CA ASN A 29 18.23 -22.93 -83.28
C ASN A 29 18.05 -22.40 -81.84
N LEU A 30 16.83 -22.41 -81.28
CA LEU A 30 16.62 -22.12 -79.85
C LEU A 30 17.38 -23.08 -78.94
N ASN A 31 17.47 -24.36 -79.35
CA ASN A 31 18.10 -25.41 -78.55
C ASN A 31 19.57 -25.60 -78.93
N THR A 32 19.90 -25.46 -80.21
CA THR A 32 21.24 -25.81 -80.75
C THR A 32 22.11 -24.60 -81.04
N GLY A 33 21.59 -23.38 -80.92
CA GLY A 33 22.27 -22.16 -81.35
C GLY A 33 22.31 -21.98 -82.87
N PHE A 34 22.92 -20.88 -83.32
CA PHE A 34 23.08 -20.57 -84.74
C PHE A 34 24.19 -21.41 -85.40
N GLN A 35 23.94 -21.86 -86.63
CA GLN A 35 24.95 -22.53 -87.46
C GLN A 35 26.00 -21.51 -87.95
N PRO A 36 27.28 -21.92 -88.17
CA PRO A 36 28.40 -21.00 -88.41
C PRO A 36 28.26 -20.07 -89.62
N ASP A 37 27.60 -20.53 -90.69
CA ASP A 37 27.76 -19.88 -92.01
C ASP A 37 26.58 -18.99 -92.44
N ASN A 38 25.44 -19.01 -91.73
CA ASN A 38 24.30 -18.18 -92.11
C ASN A 38 23.30 -17.95 -90.94
N VAL A 39 23.27 -16.74 -90.39
CA VAL A 39 22.25 -16.33 -89.41
C VAL A 39 21.30 -15.33 -90.05
N PRO A 40 20.02 -15.69 -90.28
CA PRO A 40 19.06 -14.74 -90.82
C PRO A 40 18.92 -13.52 -89.89
N THR A 41 19.09 -12.31 -90.43
CA THR A 41 19.14 -11.06 -89.64
C THR A 41 17.92 -10.86 -88.75
N HIS A 42 16.73 -11.21 -89.24
CA HIS A 42 15.47 -11.11 -88.49
C HIS A 42 15.38 -12.09 -87.31
N LEU A 43 16.10 -13.22 -87.39
CA LEU A 43 16.25 -14.17 -86.28
C LEU A 43 17.32 -13.69 -85.28
N LEU A 44 18.45 -13.16 -85.77
CA LEU A 44 19.45 -12.52 -84.91
C LEU A 44 18.86 -11.33 -84.13
N ASN A 45 18.10 -10.47 -84.81
CA ASN A 45 17.44 -9.33 -84.19
C ASN A 45 16.42 -9.76 -83.13
N LYS A 46 15.81 -10.95 -83.24
CA LYS A 46 14.93 -11.49 -82.20
C LYS A 46 15.68 -11.78 -80.91
N VAL A 47 16.82 -12.46 -81.01
CA VAL A 47 17.69 -12.77 -79.87
C VAL A 47 18.18 -11.47 -79.23
N LEU A 48 18.71 -10.55 -80.04
CA LEU A 48 19.18 -9.24 -79.57
C LEU A 48 18.06 -8.42 -78.94
N ARG A 49 16.85 -8.44 -79.50
CA ARG A 49 15.68 -7.77 -78.91
C ARG A 49 15.33 -8.37 -77.56
N GLN A 50 15.21 -9.69 -77.44
CA GLN A 50 14.84 -10.31 -76.17
C GLN A 50 15.88 -10.02 -75.07
N SER A 51 17.18 -10.13 -75.38
CA SER A 51 18.24 -9.85 -74.42
C SER A 51 18.30 -8.37 -74.03
N SER A 52 18.36 -7.45 -75.00
CA SER A 52 18.41 -6.01 -74.75
C SER A 52 17.16 -5.47 -74.05
N THR A 53 15.98 -6.04 -74.32
CA THR A 53 14.75 -5.68 -73.62
C THR A 53 14.84 -5.98 -72.14
N ILE A 54 15.29 -7.19 -71.77
CA ILE A 54 15.48 -7.56 -70.36
C ILE A 54 16.56 -6.69 -69.71
N SER A 55 17.70 -6.48 -70.38
CA SER A 55 18.77 -5.60 -69.89
C SER A 55 18.27 -4.18 -69.63
N SER A 56 17.47 -3.62 -70.54
CA SER A 56 16.89 -2.28 -70.38
C SER A 56 15.90 -2.21 -69.22
N VAL A 57 15.05 -3.22 -69.05
CA VAL A 57 14.11 -3.32 -67.91
C VAL A 57 14.86 -3.37 -66.58
N VAL A 58 15.89 -4.22 -66.47
CA VAL A 58 16.72 -4.34 -65.26
C VAL A 58 17.46 -3.02 -64.99
N ALA A 59 18.10 -2.44 -65.99
CA ALA A 59 18.80 -1.16 -65.83
C ALA A 59 17.85 -0.02 -65.45
N ASN A 60 16.63 0.01 -65.98
CA ASN A 60 15.63 0.99 -65.61
C ASN A 60 15.13 0.79 -64.16
N PHE A 61 14.97 -0.46 -63.72
CA PHE A 61 14.70 -0.78 -62.33
C PHE A 61 15.83 -0.25 -61.42
N ILE A 62 17.09 -0.51 -61.77
CA ILE A 62 18.24 -0.04 -61.00
C ILE A 62 18.28 1.50 -60.97
N ALA A 63 18.08 2.16 -62.11
CA ALA A 63 18.08 3.62 -62.19
C ALA A 63 17.02 4.25 -61.26
N THR A 64 15.79 3.73 -61.36
CA THR A 64 14.64 4.21 -60.60
C THR A 64 14.82 3.96 -59.09
N GLN A 65 15.20 2.73 -58.71
CA GLN A 65 15.27 2.34 -57.30
C GLN A 65 16.58 2.72 -56.62
N SER A 66 17.65 3.05 -57.35
CA SER A 66 18.91 3.55 -56.74
C SER A 66 18.99 5.08 -56.75
N ASN A 67 18.08 5.73 -57.48
CA ASN A 67 18.07 7.17 -57.76
C ASN A 67 19.39 7.67 -58.39
N ASN A 68 19.96 6.89 -59.32
CA ASN A 68 21.19 7.22 -60.01
C ASN A 68 21.07 6.91 -61.51
N ASP A 69 21.92 7.53 -62.30
CA ASP A 69 22.10 7.17 -63.71
C ASP A 69 22.83 5.83 -63.86
N ILE A 70 22.41 5.06 -64.85
CA ILE A 70 22.98 3.77 -65.22
C ILE A 70 23.62 3.91 -66.60
N LEU A 71 24.94 4.04 -66.61
CA LEU A 71 25.75 4.31 -67.81
C LEU A 71 26.33 3.01 -68.37
N ASP A 72 26.44 2.92 -69.69
CA ASP A 72 27.12 1.83 -70.40
C ASP A 72 28.62 2.19 -70.59
N ASP A 73 29.36 2.20 -69.48
CA ASP A 73 30.78 2.58 -69.42
C ASP A 73 31.72 1.41 -69.08
N GLY A 74 31.18 0.19 -69.02
CA GLY A 74 31.91 -1.03 -68.65
C GLY A 74 32.24 -1.16 -67.16
N ASN A 75 31.79 -0.25 -66.29
CA ASN A 75 32.08 -0.30 -64.85
C ASN A 75 31.15 -1.25 -64.09
N ILE A 76 31.47 -2.54 -64.12
CA ILE A 76 30.68 -3.61 -63.49
C ILE A 76 30.55 -3.41 -61.96
N THR A 77 31.61 -2.95 -61.29
CA THR A 77 31.61 -2.72 -59.84
C THR A 77 30.58 -1.65 -59.44
N LYS A 78 30.53 -0.55 -60.19
CA LYS A 78 29.55 0.52 -59.99
C LYS A 78 28.14 0.01 -60.25
N LEU A 79 27.91 -0.68 -61.38
CA LEU A 79 26.59 -1.24 -61.72
C LEU A 79 26.10 -2.23 -60.65
N THR A 80 27.00 -3.06 -60.14
CA THR A 80 26.71 -4.01 -59.04
C THR A 80 26.29 -3.26 -57.77
N THR A 81 27.05 -2.24 -57.37
CA THR A 81 26.72 -1.41 -56.20
C THR A 81 25.36 -0.72 -56.35
N GLN A 82 25.05 -0.22 -57.55
CA GLN A 82 23.76 0.39 -57.85
C GLN A 82 22.62 -0.64 -57.78
N LEU A 83 22.82 -1.86 -58.27
CA LEU A 83 21.85 -2.96 -58.15
C LEU A 83 21.59 -3.33 -56.69
N HIS A 84 22.63 -3.47 -55.86
CA HIS A 84 22.48 -3.70 -54.42
C HIS A 84 21.63 -2.61 -53.76
N LYS A 85 21.98 -1.34 -54.01
CA LYS A 85 21.22 -0.20 -53.50
C LYS A 85 19.76 -0.21 -53.96
N ALA A 86 19.50 -0.53 -55.23
CA ALA A 86 18.15 -0.64 -55.79
C ALA A 86 17.32 -1.71 -55.07
N LEU A 87 17.92 -2.87 -54.78
CA LEU A 87 17.26 -3.95 -54.03
C LEU A 87 16.99 -3.54 -52.58
N GLU A 88 17.97 -2.97 -51.88
CA GLU A 88 17.81 -2.49 -50.50
C GLU A 88 16.70 -1.45 -50.36
N GLN A 89 16.65 -0.47 -51.27
CA GLN A 89 15.59 0.54 -51.27
C GLN A 89 14.22 -0.07 -51.55
N LYS A 90 14.15 -1.00 -52.52
CA LYS A 90 12.88 -1.66 -52.86
C LYS A 90 12.36 -2.51 -51.70
N VAL A 91 13.23 -3.26 -51.04
CA VAL A 91 12.88 -4.08 -49.86
C VAL A 91 12.42 -3.18 -48.70
N THR A 92 13.16 -2.13 -48.37
CA THR A 92 12.81 -1.22 -47.26
C THR A 92 11.48 -0.52 -47.49
N THR A 93 11.17 -0.13 -48.73
CA THR A 93 9.91 0.54 -49.06
C THR A 93 8.73 -0.43 -49.05
N ALA A 94 8.92 -1.66 -49.53
CA ALA A 94 7.86 -2.67 -49.59
C ALA A 94 7.62 -3.37 -48.25
N ILE A 95 8.66 -3.49 -47.43
CA ILE A 95 8.67 -4.16 -46.13
C ILE A 95 9.30 -3.21 -45.11
N PRO A 96 8.56 -2.18 -44.66
CA PRO A 96 9.08 -1.23 -43.69
C PRO A 96 9.28 -1.89 -42.32
N ASN A 97 9.89 -1.15 -41.39
CA ASN A 97 9.87 -1.52 -39.98
C ASN A 97 8.43 -1.46 -39.44
N ALA A 98 8.11 -2.36 -38.53
CA ALA A 98 6.81 -2.35 -37.86
C ALA A 98 6.66 -1.10 -36.98
N SER A 99 5.42 -0.60 -36.87
CA SER A 99 5.02 0.43 -35.91
C SER A 99 3.64 0.09 -35.36
N LEU A 100 3.12 0.93 -34.44
CA LEU A 100 1.77 0.76 -33.90
C LEU A 100 0.65 0.88 -34.96
N THR A 101 0.96 1.45 -36.14
CA THR A 101 0.00 1.67 -37.22
C THR A 101 0.41 1.04 -38.55
N GLN A 102 1.67 0.62 -38.69
CA GLN A 102 2.25 0.04 -39.90
C GLN A 102 2.75 -1.37 -39.64
N LYS A 103 2.29 -2.35 -40.42
CA LYS A 103 2.87 -3.70 -40.39
C LYS A 103 4.27 -3.68 -41.01
N GLY A 104 5.19 -4.46 -40.45
CA GLY A 104 6.58 -4.51 -40.89
C GLY A 104 7.41 -5.59 -40.20
N VAL A 105 8.73 -5.57 -40.40
CA VAL A 105 9.68 -6.43 -39.66
C VAL A 105 10.03 -5.82 -38.31
N VAL A 106 10.32 -6.67 -37.31
CA VAL A 106 10.71 -6.26 -35.96
C VAL A 106 11.82 -7.16 -35.44
N GLN A 107 12.76 -6.60 -34.67
CA GLN A 107 13.79 -7.37 -33.99
C GLN A 107 13.24 -7.90 -32.66
N LEU A 108 13.58 -9.14 -32.31
CA LEU A 108 13.12 -9.78 -31.08
C LEU A 108 14.07 -9.50 -29.91
N THR A 109 13.52 -9.41 -28.69
CA THR A 109 14.27 -9.23 -27.44
C THR A 109 13.90 -10.24 -26.35
N ASN A 110 14.88 -10.54 -25.50
CA ASN A 110 14.77 -11.34 -24.28
C ASN A 110 15.27 -10.57 -23.04
N VAL A 111 15.38 -9.24 -23.12
CA VAL A 111 15.78 -8.37 -22.02
C VAL A 111 14.71 -7.32 -21.74
N VAL A 112 14.58 -6.92 -20.47
CA VAL A 112 13.70 -5.80 -20.08
C VAL A 112 14.41 -4.50 -20.45
N GLY A 113 13.70 -3.59 -21.11
CA GLY A 113 14.21 -2.29 -21.50
C GLY A 113 13.08 -1.32 -21.84
N ASN A 114 13.45 -0.19 -22.42
CA ASN A 114 12.58 0.90 -22.84
C ASN A 114 12.69 1.19 -24.35
N ASP A 115 13.02 0.15 -25.14
CA ASP A 115 13.17 0.27 -26.58
C ASP A 115 11.84 -0.03 -27.28
N ASP A 116 11.32 0.97 -27.99
CA ASP A 116 10.05 0.88 -28.73
C ASP A 116 10.22 0.20 -30.11
N THR A 117 11.44 -0.18 -30.48
CA THR A 117 11.76 -0.84 -31.77
C THR A 117 11.89 -2.37 -31.66
N LEU A 118 11.88 -2.91 -30.45
CA LEU A 118 12.04 -4.35 -30.18
C LEU A 118 10.72 -5.01 -29.75
N ALA A 119 10.49 -6.24 -30.22
CA ALA A 119 9.35 -7.06 -29.81
C ALA A 119 9.77 -8.13 -28.79
N VAL A 120 8.98 -8.27 -27.73
CA VAL A 120 9.19 -9.28 -26.69
C VAL A 120 8.95 -10.69 -27.23
N THR A 121 9.87 -11.62 -26.94
CA THR A 121 9.67 -13.05 -27.26
C THR A 121 8.66 -13.70 -26.30
N GLN A 122 7.90 -14.70 -26.80
CA GLN A 122 6.95 -15.45 -25.98
C GLN A 122 7.59 -16.09 -24.74
N LYS A 123 8.78 -16.68 -24.90
CA LYS A 123 9.54 -17.27 -23.78
C LYS A 123 9.89 -16.22 -22.72
N PHE A 124 10.28 -15.01 -23.16
CA PHE A 124 10.61 -13.94 -22.24
C PHE A 124 9.37 -13.42 -21.50
N ALA A 125 8.24 -13.23 -22.19
CA ALA A 125 6.97 -12.91 -21.56
C ALA A 125 6.58 -13.96 -20.50
N GLN A 126 6.73 -15.25 -20.81
CA GLN A 126 6.46 -16.33 -19.86
C GLN A 126 7.36 -16.25 -18.62
N ASN A 127 8.65 -15.96 -18.79
CA ASN A 127 9.58 -15.79 -17.68
C ASN A 127 9.20 -14.59 -16.78
N ILE A 128 8.82 -13.46 -17.37
CA ILE A 128 8.32 -12.29 -16.63
C ILE A 128 7.08 -12.67 -15.82
N ILE A 129 6.10 -13.35 -16.44
CA ILE A 129 4.86 -13.79 -15.78
C ILE A 129 5.16 -14.75 -14.63
N ASN A 130 6.05 -15.72 -14.84
CA ASN A 130 6.43 -16.67 -13.79
C ASN A 130 7.10 -15.98 -12.61
N SER A 131 8.04 -15.07 -12.88
CA SER A 131 8.72 -14.26 -11.85
C SER A 131 7.73 -13.40 -11.05
N LEU A 132 6.75 -12.77 -11.73
CA LEU A 132 5.67 -12.02 -11.08
C LEU A 132 4.81 -12.92 -10.20
N ASN A 133 4.40 -14.09 -10.70
CA ASN A 133 3.61 -15.06 -9.94
C ASN A 133 4.36 -15.56 -8.70
N GLU A 134 5.66 -15.85 -8.81
CA GLU A 134 6.51 -16.22 -7.67
C GLU A 134 6.59 -15.10 -6.64
N ASN A 135 6.76 -13.84 -7.07
CA ASN A 135 6.79 -12.68 -6.16
C ASN A 135 5.46 -12.48 -5.43
N ILE A 136 4.34 -12.55 -6.16
CA ILE A 136 2.99 -12.39 -5.61
C ILE A 136 2.71 -13.52 -4.60
N ASN A 137 2.95 -14.77 -5.00
CA ASN A 137 2.75 -15.93 -4.13
C ASN A 137 3.65 -15.89 -2.89
N GLY A 138 4.85 -15.32 -2.98
CA GLY A 138 5.74 -15.12 -1.83
C GLY A 138 5.25 -14.06 -0.84
N LYS A 139 4.61 -12.99 -1.32
CA LYS A 139 4.15 -11.87 -0.47
C LYS A 139 2.76 -12.09 0.14
N VAL A 140 1.83 -12.54 -0.68
CA VAL A 140 0.43 -12.79 -0.29
C VAL A 140 0.00 -14.13 -0.90
N PRO A 141 0.41 -15.26 -0.32
CA PRO A 141 -0.04 -16.56 -0.80
C PRO A 141 -1.57 -16.65 -0.77
N ASN A 142 -2.20 -17.29 -1.75
CA ASN A 142 -3.65 -17.55 -1.75
C ASN A 142 -4.11 -18.39 -0.54
N THR A 143 -3.19 -19.07 0.13
CA THR A 143 -3.43 -19.83 1.37
C THR A 143 -3.33 -18.97 2.63
N ARG A 144 -2.90 -17.71 2.54
CA ARG A 144 -2.84 -16.79 3.68
C ARG A 144 -4.25 -16.49 4.16
N LYS A 145 -4.42 -16.57 5.47
CA LYS A 145 -5.69 -16.34 6.18
C LYS A 145 -5.48 -15.30 7.27
N VAL A 146 -6.52 -14.53 7.58
CA VAL A 146 -6.59 -13.70 8.79
C VAL A 146 -7.58 -14.37 9.73
N ASN A 147 -7.09 -14.83 10.88
CA ASN A 147 -7.86 -15.63 11.83
C ASN A 147 -8.69 -16.77 11.18
N GLY A 148 -8.05 -17.58 10.33
CA GLY A 148 -8.72 -18.69 9.63
C GLY A 148 -9.61 -18.31 8.43
N LYS A 149 -9.89 -17.02 8.23
CA LYS A 149 -10.70 -16.49 7.12
C LYS A 149 -9.82 -16.20 5.90
N VAL A 150 -10.28 -16.59 4.71
CA VAL A 150 -9.56 -16.39 3.44
C VAL A 150 -9.62 -14.93 2.98
N LEU A 151 -8.58 -14.46 2.28
CA LEU A 151 -8.48 -13.09 1.74
C LEU A 151 -9.23 -12.92 0.41
N SER A 152 -10.53 -13.25 0.37
CA SER A 152 -11.36 -13.13 -0.84
C SER A 152 -12.35 -11.95 -0.81
N SER A 153 -12.52 -11.32 0.35
CA SER A 153 -13.41 -10.18 0.60
C SER A 153 -12.97 -9.46 1.88
N ASP A 154 -13.67 -8.40 2.26
CA ASP A 154 -13.49 -7.75 3.55
C ASP A 154 -13.64 -8.75 4.70
N ILE A 155 -12.77 -8.63 5.71
CA ILE A 155 -12.72 -9.51 6.87
C ILE A 155 -13.23 -8.77 8.10
N ASN A 156 -14.41 -9.18 8.56
CA ASN A 156 -14.91 -8.76 9.87
C ASN A 156 -14.32 -9.66 10.96
N LEU A 157 -13.60 -9.06 11.91
CA LEU A 157 -13.11 -9.70 13.12
C LEU A 157 -14.02 -9.33 14.30
N THR A 158 -14.48 -10.34 15.01
CA THR A 158 -15.22 -10.22 16.27
C THR A 158 -14.27 -10.24 17.45
N ALA A 159 -14.73 -9.89 18.65
CA ALA A 159 -13.93 -10.03 19.85
C ALA A 159 -13.45 -11.48 20.06
N GLY A 160 -14.34 -12.45 19.79
CA GLY A 160 -14.01 -13.87 19.82
C GLY A 160 -12.92 -14.28 18.84
N ASP A 161 -12.82 -13.63 17.67
CA ASP A 161 -11.76 -13.91 16.68
C ASP A 161 -10.35 -13.59 17.22
N VAL A 162 -10.21 -12.71 18.22
CA VAL A 162 -8.92 -12.30 18.80
C VAL A 162 -8.76 -12.69 20.27
N GLY A 163 -9.66 -13.54 20.79
CA GLY A 163 -9.64 -13.95 22.21
C GLY A 163 -9.93 -12.81 23.19
N SER A 164 -10.62 -11.76 22.74
CA SER A 164 -11.06 -10.65 23.58
C SER A 164 -12.49 -10.89 24.08
N TYR A 165 -12.82 -10.29 25.22
CA TYR A 165 -14.22 -10.15 25.62
C TYR A 165 -14.94 -9.21 24.65
N ASP A 166 -16.19 -9.54 24.35
CA ASP A 166 -17.08 -8.58 23.74
C ASP A 166 -17.53 -7.52 24.76
N LYS A 167 -18.28 -6.52 24.27
CA LYS A 167 -18.74 -5.42 25.11
C LYS A 167 -19.68 -5.91 26.22
N SER A 168 -20.59 -6.84 25.92
CA SER A 168 -21.55 -7.37 26.88
C SER A 168 -20.84 -8.15 27.98
N GLU A 169 -19.91 -9.04 27.60
CA GLU A 169 -19.10 -9.81 28.53
C GLU A 169 -18.26 -8.89 29.43
N SER A 170 -17.70 -7.82 28.87
CA SER A 170 -16.94 -6.83 29.64
C SER A 170 -17.81 -6.08 30.64
N ASP A 171 -18.98 -5.62 30.19
CA ASP A 171 -19.95 -4.88 31.02
C ASP A 171 -20.50 -5.74 32.17
N GLU A 172 -20.63 -7.06 31.97
CA GLU A 172 -21.06 -8.01 32.99
C GLU A 172 -19.93 -8.40 33.96
N LYS A 173 -18.72 -8.62 33.46
CA LYS A 173 -17.59 -9.15 34.24
C LYS A 173 -16.91 -8.09 35.10
N TYR A 174 -16.79 -6.86 34.60
CA TYR A 174 -16.06 -5.80 35.27
C TYR A 174 -17.04 -4.76 35.81
N GLN A 175 -17.28 -4.81 37.13
CA GLN A 175 -18.12 -3.88 37.91
C GLN A 175 -19.39 -3.42 37.18
N PRO A 176 -20.50 -4.19 37.25
CA PRO A 176 -21.71 -3.90 36.49
C PRO A 176 -22.14 -2.44 36.71
N ARG A 177 -22.22 -1.70 35.60
CA ARG A 177 -22.58 -0.29 35.58
C ARG A 177 -23.89 -0.07 36.36
N GLY A 178 -23.80 0.61 37.51
CA GLY A 178 -24.96 0.89 38.37
C GLY A 178 -25.01 0.09 39.68
N ASN A 179 -24.13 -0.91 39.86
CA ASN A 179 -23.95 -1.60 41.15
C ASN A 179 -22.74 -1.05 41.92
N TYR A 180 -22.57 0.28 41.88
CA TYR A 180 -21.62 0.95 42.76
C TYR A 180 -22.23 1.02 44.16
N GLY A 181 -21.41 0.79 45.18
CA GLY A 181 -21.82 1.15 46.54
C GLY A 181 -22.31 2.60 46.58
N SER A 182 -23.34 2.85 47.37
CA SER A 182 -23.89 4.19 47.61
C SER A 182 -22.77 5.13 48.02
N ARG A 183 -22.71 6.31 47.39
CA ARG A 183 -21.62 7.27 47.59
C ARG A 183 -21.51 7.66 49.06
N ASN A 184 -20.33 7.45 49.65
CA ASN A 184 -20.02 7.95 50.99
C ASN A 184 -20.07 9.48 51.02
N THR A 185 -20.54 10.05 52.13
CA THR A 185 -20.63 11.51 52.35
C THR A 185 -19.76 11.92 53.53
N ALA A 186 -19.17 13.12 53.52
CA ALA A 186 -18.29 13.57 54.60
C ALA A 186 -18.15 15.09 54.67
N SER A 187 -17.84 15.60 55.86
CA SER A 187 -17.39 16.97 56.10
C SER A 187 -15.93 16.94 56.56
N LEU A 188 -15.00 17.05 55.61
CA LEU A 188 -13.55 16.93 55.83
C LEU A 188 -12.81 18.26 56.01
N ARG A 189 -13.50 19.41 55.96
CA ARG A 189 -12.87 20.76 56.01
C ARG A 189 -13.11 21.52 57.33
N THR A 190 -13.52 20.82 58.38
CA THR A 190 -13.78 21.38 59.72
C THR A 190 -13.01 20.59 60.78
N THR A 191 -12.56 21.26 61.84
CA THR A 191 -11.87 20.62 62.97
C THR A 191 -12.73 19.51 63.58
N ASN A 192 -14.04 19.74 63.69
CA ASN A 192 -15.01 18.74 64.09
C ASN A 192 -15.77 18.28 62.85
N GLY A 193 -15.55 17.03 62.44
CA GLY A 193 -15.97 16.51 61.15
C GLY A 193 -16.69 15.17 61.26
N TRP A 194 -17.17 14.69 60.12
CA TRP A 194 -17.83 13.40 60.03
C TRP A 194 -17.65 12.76 58.65
N TRP A 195 -17.78 11.45 58.61
CA TRP A 195 -17.87 10.63 57.40
C TRP A 195 -19.00 9.63 57.59
N ARG A 196 -19.80 9.39 56.55
CA ARG A 196 -20.91 8.44 56.54
C ARG A 196 -20.76 7.48 55.37
N CYS A 197 -20.80 6.20 55.68
CA CYS A 197 -20.90 5.14 54.70
C CYS A 197 -22.26 5.20 54.01
N GLY A 198 -22.28 5.34 52.68
CA GLY A 198 -23.52 5.32 51.91
C GLY A 198 -24.20 3.95 51.93
N ASP A 199 -23.42 2.87 51.97
CA ASP A 199 -23.92 1.50 51.92
C ASP A 199 -24.48 1.00 53.25
N THR A 200 -23.75 1.22 54.35
CA THR A 200 -24.09 0.64 55.66
C THR A 200 -24.78 1.62 56.59
N GLY A 201 -24.74 2.92 56.27
CA GLY A 201 -25.20 3.98 57.17
C GLY A 201 -24.27 4.28 58.33
N LEU A 202 -23.16 3.55 58.51
CA LEU A 202 -22.16 3.78 59.55
C LEU A 202 -21.57 5.19 59.46
N ILE A 203 -21.52 5.88 60.58
CA ILE A 203 -21.02 7.24 60.72
C ILE A 203 -19.81 7.22 61.65
N TYR A 204 -18.74 7.86 61.19
CA TYR A 204 -17.60 8.27 62.01
C TYR A 204 -17.70 9.77 62.23
N GLN A 205 -17.59 10.21 63.47
CA GLN A 205 -17.48 11.63 63.81
C GLN A 205 -16.25 11.85 64.67
N TRP A 206 -15.61 12.99 64.51
CA TRP A 206 -14.42 13.35 65.26
C TRP A 206 -14.41 14.83 65.57
N GLY A 207 -13.57 15.20 66.52
CA GLY A 207 -13.29 16.59 66.79
C GLY A 207 -12.41 16.80 67.99
N GLN A 208 -12.37 18.04 68.42
CA GLN A 208 -11.67 18.48 69.62
C GLN A 208 -12.61 19.36 70.46
N SER A 209 -12.37 19.44 71.76
CA SER A 209 -12.99 20.48 72.59
C SER A 209 -12.60 21.88 72.05
N PRO A 210 -13.54 22.83 72.00
CA PRO A 210 -13.27 24.17 71.48
C PRO A 210 -12.19 24.87 72.30
N GLU A 211 -12.29 24.76 73.63
CA GLU A 211 -11.36 25.30 74.62
C GLU A 211 -10.67 24.18 75.41
N GLU A 212 -9.60 24.53 76.12
CA GLU A 212 -9.00 23.66 77.13
C GLU A 212 -10.03 23.41 78.27
N ILE A 213 -10.03 22.19 78.79
CA ILE A 213 -10.92 21.74 79.88
C ILE A 213 -10.03 21.50 81.11
N ASP A 214 -10.48 21.95 82.29
CA ASP A 214 -9.85 21.64 83.58
C ASP A 214 -10.38 20.32 84.16
N GLU A 215 -10.21 20.04 85.46
CA GLU A 215 -10.80 18.86 86.13
C GLU A 215 -12.34 18.98 86.21
N THR A 216 -13.00 18.86 85.07
CA THR A 216 -14.44 19.09 84.90
C THR A 216 -15.02 18.23 83.79
N SER A 217 -16.36 18.19 83.75
CA SER A 217 -17.13 17.49 82.74
C SER A 217 -18.00 18.46 81.94
N ASN A 218 -17.75 18.57 80.64
CA ASN A 218 -18.52 19.42 79.74
C ASN A 218 -19.30 18.58 78.72
N ILE A 219 -20.50 19.06 78.36
CA ILE A 219 -21.35 18.44 77.34
C ILE A 219 -21.12 19.12 76.00
N TYR A 220 -20.91 18.32 74.96
CA TYR A 220 -20.67 18.74 73.59
C TYR A 220 -21.67 18.09 72.63
N TYR A 221 -21.77 18.66 71.43
CA TYR A 221 -22.65 18.20 70.36
C TYR A 221 -21.84 17.55 69.24
N PHE A 222 -22.36 16.46 68.70
CA PHE A 222 -21.82 15.89 67.47
C PHE A 222 -22.07 16.82 66.28
N PRO A 223 -21.17 16.87 65.29
CA PRO A 223 -21.37 17.61 64.04
C PRO A 223 -22.68 17.26 63.32
N ILE A 224 -23.09 15.99 63.35
CA ILE A 224 -24.41 15.52 62.93
C ILE A 224 -24.99 14.59 63.99
N VAL A 225 -26.32 14.52 64.08
CA VAL A 225 -27.00 13.56 64.96
C VAL A 225 -26.84 12.15 64.39
N PHE A 226 -26.48 11.17 65.22
CA PHE A 226 -26.55 9.76 64.84
C PHE A 226 -28.03 9.35 64.66
N PRO A 227 -28.48 8.95 63.46
CA PRO A 227 -29.89 8.65 63.21
C PRO A 227 -30.51 7.62 64.16
N SER A 228 -29.76 6.61 64.57
CA SER A 228 -30.23 5.53 65.44
C SER A 228 -29.47 5.46 66.76
N THR A 229 -28.13 5.38 66.73
CA THR A 229 -27.33 5.22 67.95
C THR A 229 -25.89 5.70 67.78
N CYS A 230 -25.34 6.32 68.83
CA CYS A 230 -23.90 6.41 69.02
C CYS A 230 -23.46 5.17 69.80
N ALA A 231 -22.66 4.30 69.19
CA ALA A 231 -22.29 3.01 69.75
C ALA A 231 -20.98 3.06 70.53
N ILE A 232 -20.01 3.84 70.03
CA ILE A 232 -18.67 3.93 70.61
C ILE A 232 -18.27 5.40 70.64
N GLY A 233 -17.70 5.82 71.75
CA GLY A 233 -17.04 7.11 71.86
C GLY A 233 -15.74 6.96 72.65
N VAL A 234 -14.69 7.61 72.17
CA VAL A 234 -13.37 7.64 72.81
C VAL A 234 -12.90 9.07 72.89
N ALA A 235 -12.12 9.36 73.93
CA ALA A 235 -11.53 10.67 74.15
C ALA A 235 -10.06 10.50 74.54
N THR A 236 -9.23 11.45 74.14
CA THR A 236 -7.84 11.54 74.57
C THR A 236 -7.49 13.01 74.81
N PRO A 237 -6.71 13.33 75.85
CA PRO A 237 -6.13 14.65 75.98
C PRO A 237 -5.21 14.98 74.79
N ASP A 238 -5.16 16.26 74.42
CA ASP A 238 -4.20 16.82 73.47
C ASP A 238 -3.04 17.47 74.23
N HIS A 239 -1.85 16.88 74.13
CA HIS A 239 -0.65 17.35 74.81
C HIS A 239 0.06 18.39 73.95
N HIS A 240 -0.30 19.67 74.12
CA HIS A 240 0.30 20.78 73.35
C HIS A 240 1.35 21.62 74.11
N LYS A 241 1.64 21.33 75.39
CA LYS A 241 2.64 22.03 76.20
C LYS A 241 3.51 21.04 76.98
N ILE A 242 4.74 21.45 77.30
CA ILE A 242 5.76 20.70 78.09
C ILE A 242 5.07 20.06 79.31
N GLU A 243 5.07 18.73 79.38
CA GLU A 243 4.30 17.94 80.34
C GLU A 243 4.62 18.31 81.79
N ALA A 244 3.60 18.71 82.56
CA ALA A 244 3.74 18.92 84.00
C ALA A 244 2.96 17.89 84.84
N GLY A 245 2.02 17.13 84.26
CA GLY A 245 1.14 16.23 85.03
C GLY A 245 0.58 15.03 84.27
N VAL A 246 -0.10 14.14 85.01
CA VAL A 246 -0.82 12.97 84.49
C VAL A 246 -2.30 13.32 84.33
N ILE A 247 -2.78 13.38 83.09
CA ILE A 247 -4.17 13.70 82.74
C ILE A 247 -4.82 12.57 81.93
N SER A 248 -6.10 12.31 82.15
CA SER A 248 -6.90 11.31 81.45
C SER A 248 -8.19 11.94 80.94
N ALA A 249 -8.63 11.56 79.74
CA ALA A 249 -9.91 11.99 79.20
C ALA A 249 -10.88 10.83 79.08
N TYR A 250 -12.11 11.06 79.49
CA TYR A 250 -13.20 10.09 79.41
C TYR A 250 -14.30 10.60 78.49
N PHE A 251 -14.82 9.70 77.67
CA PHE A 251 -15.96 9.94 76.81
C PHE A 251 -17.19 9.25 77.41
N LYS A 252 -18.28 9.99 77.59
CA LYS A 252 -19.58 9.42 77.95
C LYS A 252 -20.63 9.80 76.91
N ILE A 253 -21.22 8.80 76.28
CA ILE A 253 -22.37 8.97 75.38
C ILE A 253 -23.57 9.40 76.24
N MET A 254 -24.20 10.52 75.87
CA MET A 254 -25.40 11.01 76.56
C MET A 254 -26.65 10.64 75.77
N ASP A 255 -26.64 10.95 74.48
CA ASP A 255 -27.67 10.59 73.51
C ASP A 255 -27.07 10.66 72.09
N ASN A 256 -27.92 10.54 71.07
CA ASN A 256 -27.49 10.52 69.67
C ASN A 256 -26.94 11.85 69.14
N ALA A 257 -27.18 12.96 69.84
CA ALA A 257 -26.75 14.30 69.46
C ALA A 257 -25.62 14.82 70.36
N ARG A 258 -25.47 14.26 71.56
CA ARG A 258 -24.62 14.80 72.62
C ARG A 258 -23.75 13.76 73.29
N PHE A 259 -22.58 14.22 73.69
CA PHE A 259 -21.65 13.46 74.51
C PHE A 259 -21.05 14.35 75.58
N LYS A 260 -20.50 13.73 76.61
CA LYS A 260 -19.81 14.41 77.69
C LYS A 260 -18.34 14.03 77.64
N LEU A 261 -17.47 15.03 77.64
CA LEU A 261 -16.05 14.84 77.87
C LEU A 261 -15.74 15.21 79.31
N THR A 262 -14.99 14.35 79.98
CA THR A 262 -14.46 14.61 81.31
C THR A 262 -12.95 14.57 81.21
N LEU A 263 -12.27 15.62 81.67
CA LEU A 263 -10.83 15.57 81.91
C LEU A 263 -10.63 15.35 83.41
N ASP A 264 -9.81 14.38 83.74
CA ASP A 264 -9.46 13.98 85.09
C ASP A 264 -7.94 14.12 85.26
N GLN A 265 -7.51 14.68 86.38
CA GLN A 265 -6.14 15.11 86.58
C GLN A 265 -5.61 14.49 87.87
N ALA A 266 -4.59 13.65 87.75
CA ALA A 266 -4.01 12.96 88.91
C ALA A 266 -2.92 13.80 89.62
N SER A 267 -2.33 14.78 88.92
CA SER A 267 -1.31 15.67 89.48
C SER A 267 -1.13 16.93 88.63
N ASN A 268 -0.89 18.07 89.28
CA ASN A 268 -0.45 19.35 88.68
C ASN A 268 -1.46 20.05 87.75
N ASP A 269 -2.73 20.18 88.18
CA ASP A 269 -3.80 21.05 87.65
C ASP A 269 -3.55 21.64 86.25
N GLN A 270 -3.51 20.79 85.23
CA GLN A 270 -3.16 21.13 83.85
C GLN A 270 -4.38 21.01 82.93
N SER A 271 -4.87 22.17 82.48
CA SER A 271 -5.89 22.28 81.43
C SER A 271 -5.40 21.65 80.12
N ALA A 272 -6.28 20.94 79.42
CA ALA A 272 -5.97 20.40 78.09
C ALA A 272 -7.19 20.39 77.18
N LYS A 273 -6.95 20.55 75.88
CA LYS A 273 -7.99 20.21 74.90
C LYS A 273 -8.16 18.69 74.86
N VAL A 274 -9.34 18.23 74.50
CA VAL A 274 -9.65 16.80 74.42
C VAL A 274 -10.06 16.47 73.00
N PHE A 275 -9.28 15.63 72.32
CA PHE A 275 -9.69 15.00 71.09
C PHE A 275 -10.71 13.92 71.37
N TRP A 276 -11.64 13.74 70.45
CA TRP A 276 -12.65 12.70 70.55
C TRP A 276 -12.97 12.10 69.19
N PHE A 277 -13.39 10.85 69.23
CA PHE A 277 -13.85 10.09 68.08
C PHE A 277 -15.06 9.27 68.48
N ALA A 278 -16.06 9.21 67.61
CA ALA A 278 -17.31 8.50 67.84
C ALA A 278 -17.75 7.73 66.60
N ILE A 279 -18.35 6.56 66.84
CA ILE A 279 -18.86 5.66 65.82
C ILE A 279 -20.32 5.33 66.15
N GLY A 280 -21.17 5.38 65.14
CA GLY A 280 -22.60 5.08 65.27
C GLY A 280 -23.28 4.98 63.91
N TRP A 281 -24.60 4.89 63.88
CA TRP A 281 -25.40 4.84 62.64
C TRP A 281 -26.80 5.38 62.87
#